data_AF-A0A3D2R9T6-F1
#
_entry.id   AF-A0A3D2R9T6-F1
#
_cell.length_a   1.000
_cell.length_b   1.000
_cell.length_c   1.000
_cell.angle_alpha   90.00
_cell.angle_beta   90.00
_cell.angle_gamma   90.00
#
_symmetry.space_group_name_H-M   'P 1'
#
loop_
_entity.id
_entity.type
_entity.pdbx_description
1 polymer ?
#
loop_
_entity_poly.entity_id
_entity_poly.type
_entity_poly.pdbx_seq_one_letter_code
_entity_poly.pdbx_strand_id
1 'polypeptide(L)'
;MVQPWYIKTRQFIGNYLGHPLFMPLYAYGFYCLAAHSEHQLKGNWVDFIVIFLLLVAFPLMIYPILRKGNKVQSIHLKNVHERIWPLGINLVLWFSIIYYFTLITPVFQAAEGNNALALMAFFLGGAVRILTAMIMAILSHKSSLHMMGISGL
;
A
#
# COMPACT_ATOMS: atom_id res chain seq x y z
N MET A 1 -10.43 34.05 7.25
CA MET A 1 -9.30 34.03 8.19
C MET A 1 -8.15 33.26 7.55
N VAL A 2 -7.01 33.91 7.32
CA VAL A 2 -5.84 33.27 6.69
C VAL A 2 -5.16 32.39 7.73
N GLN A 3 -5.09 31.08 7.48
CA GLN A 3 -4.47 30.12 8.40
C GLN A 3 -2.95 30.35 8.48
N PRO A 4 -2.35 30.38 9.69
CA PRO A 4 -0.91 30.55 9.89
C PRO A 4 -0.05 29.52 9.14
N TRP A 5 1.10 29.95 8.63
CA TRP A 5 2.00 29.12 7.80
C TRP A 5 2.45 27.82 8.49
N TYR A 6 2.64 27.83 9.82
CA TYR A 6 3.04 26.65 10.59
C TYR A 6 1.91 25.61 10.75
N ILE A 7 0.66 26.05 10.75
CA ILE A 7 -0.50 25.14 10.78
C ILE A 7 -0.62 24.47 9.41
N LYS A 8 -0.39 25.24 8.34
CA LYS A 8 -0.40 24.72 6.97
C LYS A 8 0.71 23.70 6.74
N THR A 9 1.93 23.92 7.24
CA THR A 9 3.03 22.94 7.13
C THR A 9 2.79 21.72 8.00
N ARG A 10 2.28 21.85 9.23
CA ARG A 10 1.91 20.70 10.06
C ARG A 10 0.79 19.84 9.45
N GLN A 11 -0.24 20.48 8.89
CA GLN A 11 -1.32 19.79 8.19
C GLN A 11 -0.82 19.11 6.90
N PHE A 12 0.10 19.76 6.18
CA PHE A 12 0.72 19.19 5.00
C PHE A 12 1.55 17.95 5.33
N ILE A 13 2.36 18.02 6.39
CA ILE A 13 3.17 16.90 6.88
C ILE A 13 2.28 15.75 7.37
N GLY A 14 1.22 16.05 8.15
CA GLY A 14 0.30 15.04 8.66
C GLY A 14 -0.48 14.31 7.55
N ASN A 15 -0.95 15.02 6.52
CA ASN A 15 -1.66 14.41 5.40
C ASN A 15 -0.76 13.58 4.48
N TYR A 16 0.51 13.97 4.31
CA TYR A 16 1.45 13.22 3.47
C TYR A 16 2.04 12.01 4.19
N LEU A 17 2.43 12.14 5.45
CA LEU A 17 2.98 11.02 6.23
C LEU A 17 1.87 10.01 6.61
N GLY A 18 0.66 10.49 6.90
CA GLY A 18 -0.51 9.64 7.13
C GLY A 18 -1.12 9.06 5.85
N HIS A 19 -0.49 9.26 4.70
CA HIS A 19 -1.05 8.77 3.44
C HIS A 19 -1.03 7.24 3.41
N PRO A 20 -2.16 6.56 3.09
CA PRO A 20 -2.26 5.09 3.08
C PRO A 20 -1.20 4.39 2.23
N LEU A 21 -0.63 5.10 1.26
CA LEU A 21 0.48 4.63 0.43
C LEU A 21 1.74 4.26 1.23
N PHE A 22 2.03 4.93 2.34
CA PHE A 22 3.20 4.64 3.17
C PHE A 22 2.92 3.60 4.27
N MET A 23 1.66 3.20 4.50
CA MET A 23 1.29 2.19 5.49
C MET A 23 2.09 0.87 5.36
N PRO A 24 2.35 0.32 4.16
CA PRO A 24 3.13 -0.91 4.04
C PRO A 24 4.56 -0.78 4.55
N LEU A 25 5.17 0.40 4.42
CA LEU A 25 6.52 0.67 4.94
C LEU A 25 6.50 0.75 6.47
N TYR A 26 5.48 1.39 7.03
CA TYR A 26 5.31 1.44 8.48
C TYR A 26 5.09 0.04 9.05
N ALA A 27 4.25 -0.79 8.42
CA ALA A 27 4.01 -2.17 8.84
C ALA A 27 5.32 -2.99 8.88
N TYR A 28 6.14 -2.92 7.82
CA TYR A 28 7.44 -3.59 7.79
C TYR A 28 8.45 -3.00 8.81
N GLY A 29 8.42 -1.68 9.01
CA GLY A 29 9.23 -1.01 10.02
C GLY A 29 8.89 -1.47 11.45
N PHE A 30 7.61 -1.58 11.77
CA PHE A 30 7.15 -2.13 13.06
C PHE A 30 7.56 -3.60 13.22
N TYR A 31 7.46 -4.41 12.15
CA TYR A 31 7.97 -5.78 12.16
C TYR A 31 9.47 -5.83 12.49
N CYS A 32 10.29 -4.97 11.88
CA CYS A 32 11.73 -4.92 12.15
C CYS A 32 12.05 -4.52 13.60
N LEU A 33 11.31 -3.55 14.15
CA LEU A 33 11.48 -3.11 15.54
C LEU A 33 11.07 -4.21 16.54
N ALA A 34 9.94 -4.89 16.28
CA ALA A 34 9.47 -6.00 17.11
C ALA A 34 10.45 -7.19 17.05
N ALA A 35 10.90 -7.55 15.85
CA ALA A 35 11.85 -8.65 15.62
C ALA A 35 13.24 -8.38 16.25
N HIS A 36 13.68 -7.11 16.30
CA HIS A 36 14.90 -6.73 17.00
C HIS A 36 14.79 -6.99 18.51
N SER A 37 13.61 -6.75 19.11
CA SER A 37 13.40 -7.00 20.55
C SER A 37 13.39 -8.49 20.91
N GLU A 38 13.01 -9.36 19.98
CA GLU A 38 12.96 -10.82 20.16
C GLU A 38 14.29 -11.53 19.83
N HIS A 39 15.38 -10.78 19.60
CA HIS A 39 16.68 -11.29 19.12
C HIS A 39 16.59 -12.12 17.81
N GLN A 40 15.45 -12.13 17.14
CA GLN A 40 15.26 -12.70 15.81
C GLN A 40 15.64 -11.65 14.76
N LEU A 41 16.94 -11.38 14.65
CA LEU A 41 17.48 -10.50 13.62
C LEU A 41 17.15 -11.05 12.22
N LYS A 42 16.23 -10.41 11.49
CA LYS A 42 16.08 -10.61 10.04
C LYS A 42 15.20 -9.57 9.32
N GLY A 43 15.27 -8.30 9.73
CA GLY A 43 14.85 -7.21 8.86
C GLY A 43 15.97 -6.89 7.86
N ASN A 44 15.77 -7.11 6.56
CA ASN A 44 16.75 -6.78 5.53
C ASN A 44 16.39 -5.46 4.84
N TRP A 45 17.38 -4.59 4.64
CA TRP A 45 17.19 -3.35 3.87
C TRP A 45 16.69 -3.61 2.45
N VAL A 46 17.03 -4.77 1.88
CA VAL A 46 16.53 -5.19 0.56
C VAL A 46 15.01 -5.27 0.56
N ASP A 47 14.39 -5.90 1.56
CA ASP A 47 12.93 -6.07 1.60
C ASP A 47 12.23 -4.71 1.73
N PHE A 48 12.80 -3.79 2.52
CA PHE A 48 12.27 -2.43 2.65
C PHE A 48 12.28 -1.70 1.30
N ILE A 49 13.39 -1.83 0.55
CA ILE A 49 13.52 -1.26 -0.80
C ILE A 49 12.52 -1.92 -1.75
N VAL A 50 12.33 -3.24 -1.68
CA VAL A 50 11.36 -3.97 -2.51
C VAL A 50 9.94 -3.48 -2.22
N ILE A 51 9.54 -3.37 -0.96
CA ILE A 51 8.21 -2.83 -0.58
C ILE A 51 8.05 -1.40 -1.09
N PHE A 52 9.06 -0.54 -0.89
CA PHE A 52 9.03 0.84 -1.37
C PHE A 52 8.85 0.92 -2.89
N LEU A 53 9.65 0.14 -3.63
CA LEU A 53 9.58 0.14 -5.09
C LEU A 53 8.23 -0.36 -5.57
N LEU A 54 7.73 -1.48 -5.04
CA LEU A 54 6.50 -2.11 -5.51
C LEU A 54 5.21 -1.40 -5.09
N LEU A 55 5.09 -0.91 -3.85
CA LEU A 55 3.83 -0.35 -3.34
C LEU A 55 3.78 1.17 -3.32
N VAL A 56 4.92 1.84 -3.47
CA VAL A 56 4.99 3.30 -3.47
C VAL A 56 5.43 3.81 -4.83
N ALA A 57 6.63 3.45 -5.29
CA ALA A 57 7.18 4.01 -6.52
C ALA A 57 6.41 3.54 -7.77
N PHE A 58 6.13 2.24 -7.87
CA PHE A 58 5.50 1.66 -9.06
C PHE A 58 4.08 2.20 -9.32
N PRO A 59 3.17 2.26 -8.31
CA PRO A 59 1.84 2.86 -8.51
C PRO A 59 1.89 4.32 -8.95
N LEU A 60 2.87 5.10 -8.46
CA LEU A 60 3.07 6.48 -8.89
C LEU A 60 3.56 6.56 -10.34
N MET A 61 4.50 5.71 -10.74
CA MET A 61 5.08 5.70 -12.09
C MET A 61 4.11 5.22 -13.17
N ILE A 62 3.16 4.35 -12.80
CA ILE A 62 2.12 3.85 -13.71
C ILE A 62 1.14 4.93 -14.14
N TYR A 63 0.89 5.93 -13.29
CA TYR A 63 -0.12 6.94 -13.54
C TYR A 63 0.15 7.76 -14.83
N PRO A 64 1.36 8.30 -15.07
CA PRO A 64 1.71 8.91 -16.36
C PRO A 64 1.57 7.98 -17.57
N ILE A 65 1.86 6.68 -17.41
CA ILE A 65 1.82 5.69 -18.50
C ILE A 65 0.35 5.44 -18.90
N LEU A 66 -0.53 5.22 -17.92
CA LEU A 66 -1.97 5.07 -18.15
C LEU A 66 -2.59 6.30 -18.79
N ARG A 67 -2.13 7.50 -18.40
CA ARG A 67 -2.57 8.77 -18.99
C ARG A 67 -2.15 8.88 -20.46
N LYS A 68 -0.92 8.49 -20.80
CA LYS A 68 -0.45 8.46 -22.20
C LYS A 68 -1.22 7.46 -23.06
N GLY A 69 -1.70 6.36 -22.46
CA GLY A 69 -2.49 5.34 -23.13
C GLY A 69 -3.99 5.62 -23.27
N ASN A 70 -4.46 6.85 -22.99
CA ASN A 70 -5.90 7.23 -22.96
C ASN A 70 -6.78 6.37 -22.03
N LYS A 71 -6.20 5.60 -21.11
CA LYS A 71 -6.95 4.73 -20.18
C LYS A 71 -7.44 5.46 -18.93
N VAL A 72 -6.85 6.62 -18.62
CA VAL A 72 -7.24 7.50 -17.50
C VAL A 72 -7.23 8.94 -18.01
N GLN A 73 -8.37 9.64 -17.91
CA GLN A 73 -8.49 11.00 -18.45
C GLN A 73 -8.18 12.10 -17.42
N SER A 74 -8.26 11.80 -16.12
CA SER A 74 -8.03 12.78 -15.04
C SER A 74 -7.49 12.16 -13.76
N ILE A 75 -6.66 12.93 -13.03
CA ILE A 75 -6.12 12.58 -11.70
C ILE A 75 -7.25 12.38 -10.68
N HIS A 76 -8.40 13.02 -10.93
CA HIS A 76 -9.57 12.93 -10.07
C HIS A 76 -10.49 11.75 -10.40
N LEU A 77 -10.14 10.89 -11.37
CA LEU A 77 -10.88 9.66 -11.74
C LEU A 77 -12.40 9.87 -11.68
N LYS A 78 -12.90 10.77 -12.54
CA LYS A 78 -14.31 11.21 -12.60
C LYS A 78 -15.26 10.04 -12.92
N ASN A 79 -14.79 9.08 -13.71
CA ASN A 79 -15.52 7.87 -14.04
C ASN A 79 -15.03 6.68 -13.21
N VAL A 80 -15.96 5.87 -12.71
CA VAL A 80 -15.65 4.68 -11.90
C VAL A 80 -14.89 3.64 -12.73
N HIS A 81 -15.17 3.53 -14.03
CA HIS A 81 -14.47 2.62 -14.95
C HIS A 81 -12.99 2.96 -15.15
N GLU A 82 -12.60 4.24 -15.04
CA GLU A 82 -11.18 4.65 -15.12
C GLU A 82 -10.39 4.17 -13.91
N ARG A 83 -11.06 3.81 -12.80
CA ARG A 83 -10.44 3.31 -11.56
C ARG A 83 -10.05 1.84 -11.64
N ILE A 84 -10.63 1.08 -12.57
CA ILE A 84 -10.41 -0.36 -12.70
C ILE A 84 -8.95 -0.64 -13.08
N TRP A 85 -8.39 0.11 -14.04
CA TRP A 85 -6.99 -0.04 -14.45
C TRP A 85 -5.98 0.20 -13.31
N PRO A 86 -5.99 1.36 -12.61
CA PRO A 86 -5.07 1.58 -11.51
C PRO A 86 -5.32 0.65 -10.31
N LEU A 87 -6.57 0.29 -10.00
CA LEU A 87 -6.88 -0.69 -8.94
C LEU A 87 -6.38 -2.09 -9.28
N GLY A 88 -6.60 -2.55 -10.51
CA GLY A 88 -6.15 -3.86 -10.97
C GLY A 88 -4.63 -3.99 -10.96
N ILE A 89 -3.92 -2.95 -11.38
CA ILE A 89 -2.45 -2.96 -11.31
C ILE A 89 -1.98 -2.97 -9.85
N ASN A 90 -2.59 -2.14 -8.98
CA ASN A 90 -2.28 -2.20 -7.54
C ASN A 90 -2.53 -3.58 -6.95
N LEU A 91 -3.62 -4.25 -7.31
CA LEU A 91 -3.93 -5.60 -6.85
C LEU A 91 -2.80 -6.58 -7.22
N VAL A 92 -2.32 -6.53 -8.47
CA VAL A 92 -1.22 -7.37 -8.93
C VAL A 92 0.06 -7.09 -8.14
N LEU A 93 0.37 -5.83 -7.82
CA LEU A 93 1.56 -5.46 -7.03
C LEU A 93 1.48 -6.00 -5.60
N TRP A 94 0.30 -5.94 -4.96
CA TRP A 94 0.11 -6.52 -3.64
C TRP A 94 0.28 -8.04 -3.63
N PHE A 95 -0.29 -8.74 -4.61
CA PHE A 95 -0.05 -10.18 -4.78
C PHE A 95 1.42 -10.49 -5.08
N SER A 96 2.11 -9.65 -5.85
CA SER A 96 3.55 -9.83 -6.13
C SER A 96 4.40 -9.74 -4.86
N ILE A 97 4.04 -8.89 -3.91
CA ILE A 97 4.70 -8.80 -2.61
C ILE A 97 4.43 -10.02 -1.75
N ILE A 98 3.18 -10.49 -1.71
CA ILE A 98 2.84 -11.72 -0.98
C ILE A 98 3.65 -12.89 -1.54
N TYR A 99 3.74 -13.00 -2.87
CA TYR A 99 4.56 -13.99 -3.56
C TYR A 99 6.04 -13.86 -3.20
N TYR A 100 6.60 -12.65 -3.26
CA TYR A 100 8.00 -12.37 -2.90
C TYR A 100 8.33 -12.83 -1.47
N PHE A 101 7.52 -12.44 -0.50
CA PHE A 101 7.78 -12.85 0.89
C PHE A 101 7.55 -14.34 1.12
N THR A 102 6.55 -14.96 0.50
CA THR A 102 6.23 -16.38 0.71
C THR A 102 7.26 -17.31 0.05
N LEU A 103 7.78 -16.96 -1.13
CA LEU A 103 8.63 -17.87 -1.93
C LEU A 103 10.11 -17.52 -1.94
N ILE A 104 10.46 -16.23 -1.84
CA ILE A 104 11.85 -15.78 -1.99
C ILE A 104 12.49 -15.54 -0.62
N THR A 105 11.69 -15.22 0.40
CA THR A 105 12.22 -14.86 1.72
C THR A 105 12.11 -16.04 2.69
N PRO A 106 13.21 -16.75 3.02
CA PRO A 106 13.17 -17.94 3.86
C PRO A 106 12.71 -17.63 5.30
N VAL A 107 12.82 -16.37 5.73
CA VAL A 107 12.35 -15.88 7.03
C VAL A 107 10.84 -16.09 7.22
N PHE A 108 10.06 -15.97 6.14
CA PHE A 108 8.62 -16.19 6.17
C PHE A 108 8.23 -17.64 5.90
N GLN A 109 9.09 -18.44 5.26
CA GLN A 109 8.87 -19.88 5.10
C GLN A 109 9.06 -20.64 6.41
N ALA A 110 10.01 -20.21 7.23
CA ALA A 110 10.28 -20.77 8.55
C ALA A 110 9.52 -20.02 9.66
N ALA A 111 8.36 -19.43 9.36
CA ALA A 111 7.60 -18.55 10.26
C ALA A 111 7.11 -19.27 11.53
N GLU A 112 8.02 -19.45 12.48
CA GLU A 112 7.73 -19.91 13.85
C GLU A 112 7.46 -18.72 14.81
N GLY A 113 7.47 -17.48 14.30
CA GLY A 113 7.25 -16.25 15.09
C GLY A 113 5.93 -15.54 14.78
N ASN A 114 5.20 -15.13 15.83
CA ASN A 114 3.91 -14.42 15.73
C ASN A 114 3.97 -13.14 14.87
N ASN A 115 5.11 -12.44 14.86
CA ASN A 115 5.26 -11.17 14.16
C ASN A 115 5.30 -11.31 12.63
N ALA A 116 5.88 -12.41 12.12
CA ALA A 116 5.94 -12.68 10.68
C ALA A 116 4.54 -12.98 10.12
N LEU A 117 3.73 -13.73 10.88
CA LEU A 117 2.35 -14.03 10.52
C LEU A 117 1.48 -12.77 10.50
N ALA A 118 1.65 -11.87 11.48
CA ALA A 118 0.94 -10.59 11.53
C ALA A 118 1.24 -9.72 10.30
N LEU A 119 2.51 -9.67 9.86
CA LEU A 119 2.88 -8.90 8.67
C LEU A 119 2.29 -9.51 7.39
N MET A 120 2.29 -10.84 7.26
CA MET A 120 1.63 -11.51 6.12
C MET A 120 0.12 -11.27 6.13
N ALA A 121 -0.53 -11.31 7.29
CA ALA A 121 -1.95 -11.00 7.44
C ALA A 121 -2.26 -9.55 7.03
N PHE A 122 -1.39 -8.60 7.35
CA PHE A 122 -1.50 -7.21 6.88
C PHE A 122 -1.43 -7.11 5.35
N PHE A 123 -0.46 -7.79 4.72
CA PHE A 123 -0.36 -7.79 3.26
C PHE A 123 -1.57 -8.44 2.58
N LEU A 124 -2.03 -9.57 3.11
CA LEU A 124 -3.23 -10.25 2.61
C LEU A 124 -4.49 -9.36 2.78
N GLY A 125 -4.64 -8.73 3.93
CA GLY A 125 -5.72 -7.79 4.21
C GLY A 125 -5.75 -6.63 3.23
N GLY A 126 -4.59 -6.02 2.94
CA GLY A 126 -4.50 -4.96 1.93
C GLY A 126 -4.87 -5.42 0.52
N ALA A 127 -4.47 -6.63 0.12
CA ALA A 127 -4.87 -7.23 -1.16
C ALA A 127 -6.39 -7.43 -1.24
N VAL A 128 -7.02 -7.95 -0.18
CA VAL A 128 -8.49 -8.11 -0.10
C VAL A 128 -9.19 -6.77 -0.20
N ARG A 129 -8.68 -5.71 0.45
CA ARG A 129 -9.28 -4.37 0.37
C ARG A 129 -9.26 -3.80 -1.04
N ILE A 130 -8.17 -3.98 -1.77
CA ILE A 130 -8.07 -3.56 -3.17
C ILE A 130 -8.99 -4.39 -4.05
N LEU A 131 -9.11 -5.69 -3.80
CA LEU A 131 -10.06 -6.57 -4.48
C LEU A 131 -11.50 -6.09 -4.27
N THR A 132 -11.90 -5.81 -3.03
CA THR A 132 -13.23 -5.29 -2.70
C THR A 132 -13.46 -3.92 -3.36
N ALA A 133 -12.46 -3.04 -3.37
CA ALA A 133 -12.54 -1.75 -4.06
C ALA A 133 -12.69 -1.92 -5.58
N MET A 134 -12.02 -2.90 -6.19
CA MET A 134 -12.14 -3.22 -7.61
C MET A 134 -13.52 -3.78 -7.95
N ILE A 135 -14.05 -4.69 -7.13
CA ILE A 135 -15.42 -5.22 -7.28
C ILE A 135 -16.44 -4.08 -7.19
N MET A 136 -16.32 -3.20 -6.19
CA MET A 136 -17.18 -2.02 -6.03
C MET A 136 -17.08 -1.06 -7.21
N ALA A 137 -15.89 -0.91 -7.80
CA ALA A 137 -15.69 -0.10 -9.00
C ALA A 137 -16.37 -0.71 -10.23
N ILE A 138 -16.36 -2.04 -10.38
CA ILE A 138 -17.11 -2.74 -11.44
C ILE A 138 -18.62 -2.55 -11.24
N LEU A 139 -19.09 -2.59 -9.99
CA LEU A 139 -20.49 -2.35 -9.62
C LEU A 139 -20.89 -0.85 -9.64
N SER A 140 -20.02 0.03 -10.12
CA SER A 140 -20.27 1.48 -10.27
C SER A 140 -20.60 2.22 -8.96
N HIS A 141 -20.28 1.64 -7.80
CA HIS A 141 -20.54 2.27 -6.50
C HIS A 141 -19.41 3.27 -6.15
N LYS A 142 -19.79 4.49 -5.75
CA LYS A 142 -18.82 5.55 -5.37
C LYS A 142 -18.26 5.30 -3.97
N SER A 143 -17.35 4.35 -3.82
CA SER A 143 -16.60 4.20 -2.57
C SER A 143 -15.48 5.24 -2.49
N SER A 144 -15.29 5.81 -1.29
CA SER A 144 -14.15 6.67 -0.99
C SER A 144 -12.91 5.80 -0.77
N LEU A 145 -11.92 5.94 -1.65
CA LEU A 145 -10.62 5.27 -1.54
C LEU A 145 -9.92 5.59 -0.20
N HIS A 146 -10.23 6.75 0.41
CA HIS A 146 -9.64 7.16 1.68
C HIS A 146 -10.22 6.38 2.88
N MET A 147 -11.53 6.12 2.92
CA MET A 147 -12.14 5.29 3.97
C MET A 147 -11.76 3.81 3.82
N MET A 148 -11.66 3.32 2.59
CA MET A 148 -11.19 1.96 2.28
C MET A 148 -9.69 1.74 2.53
N GLY A 149 -8.91 2.79 2.81
CA GLY A 149 -7.52 2.72 3.28
C GLY A 149 -7.39 2.73 4.80
N ILE A 150 -8.37 3.31 5.52
CA ILE A 150 -8.39 3.39 6.99
C ILE A 150 -9.02 2.14 7.64
N SER A 151 -10.11 1.60 7.09
CA SER A 151 -10.87 0.41 7.56
C SER A 151 -10.15 -0.96 7.64
N GLY A 152 -8.83 -1.02 7.60
CA GLY A 152 -8.06 -2.26 7.52
C GLY A 152 -6.62 -2.06 7.96
N LEU A 153 -6.38 -0.96 8.68
CA LEU A 153 -5.62 -1.02 9.91
C LEU A 153 -6.43 -1.76 10.97
#